data_AF-A0A1W5VMC2-F1
#
_entry.id   AF-A0A1W5VMC2-F1
#
_cell.length_a   1.000
_cell.length_b   1.000
_cell.length_c   1.000
_cell.angle_alpha   90.00
_cell.angle_beta   90.00
_cell.angle_gamma   90.00
#
_symmetry.space_group_name_H-M   'P 1'
#
loop_
_entity.id
_entity.type
_entity.pdbx_description
1 polymer ?
#
loop_
_entity_poly.entity_id
_entity_poly.type
_entity_poly.pdbx_seq_one_letter_code
_entity_poly.pdbx_strand_id
1 'polypeptide(L)'
;FMSIFMVASSPSWLGSWVGLEINLMSFIPMILSRGVVTSVESCVKYFLVQAFSSILLILSVLLPMSKGIMLELGVSTPWAFMLIVSLLIKLGAAPFHFWFPSVSSGIGWAQNFTLMTWQKIGPLILLNYVWGFSPVLLMLVGLSAYVGSVGGLNQSSLRKLMAYSSINHLGWLMVGSCFGLKFSVIYFIIYMISNLGLVGVLWYSGFYYLSQVYYYSGCQFNVL
;
A
#
# COMPACT_ATOMS: atom_id res chain seq x y z
N PHE A 1 11.05 -5.21 -10.70
CA PHE A 1 10.40 -6.26 -11.51
C PHE A 1 10.73 -7.66 -10.99
N MET A 2 11.99 -8.09 -10.98
CA MET A 2 12.37 -9.43 -10.50
C MET A 2 11.91 -9.76 -9.08
N SER A 3 11.89 -8.75 -8.19
CA SER A 3 11.38 -8.90 -6.81
C SER A 3 9.96 -9.46 -6.75
N ILE A 4 9.02 -8.93 -7.54
CA ILE A 4 7.62 -9.36 -7.52
C ILE A 4 7.44 -10.74 -8.13
N PHE A 5 8.18 -11.07 -9.19
CA PHE A 5 8.18 -12.43 -9.73
C PHE A 5 8.65 -13.43 -8.68
N MET A 6 9.69 -13.10 -7.91
CA MET A 6 10.17 -13.92 -6.81
C MET A 6 9.10 -14.12 -5.73
N VAL A 7 8.36 -13.06 -5.35
CA VAL A 7 7.24 -13.17 -4.41
C VAL A 7 6.14 -14.09 -4.94
N ALA A 8 5.82 -14.00 -6.23
CA ALA A 8 4.75 -14.78 -6.83
C ALA A 8 5.11 -16.27 -7.00
N SER A 9 6.36 -16.57 -7.33
CA SER A 9 6.81 -17.94 -7.66
C SER A 9 7.46 -18.68 -6.49
N SER A 10 7.74 -18.02 -5.36
CA SER A 10 8.47 -18.65 -4.26
C SER A 10 7.62 -19.73 -3.59
N PRO A 11 8.14 -20.97 -3.40
CA PRO A 11 7.44 -22.03 -2.70
C PRO A 11 7.48 -21.87 -1.17
N SER A 12 8.32 -20.97 -0.64
CA SER A 12 8.50 -20.75 0.79
C SER A 12 8.24 -19.30 1.18
N TRP A 13 7.71 -19.11 2.39
CA TRP A 13 7.50 -17.79 2.98
C TRP A 13 8.79 -16.96 3.08
N LEU A 14 9.92 -17.61 3.37
CA LEU A 14 11.22 -16.95 3.42
C LEU A 14 11.64 -16.42 2.03
N GLY A 15 11.40 -17.20 0.96
CA GLY A 15 11.63 -16.74 -0.41
C GLY A 15 10.78 -15.51 -0.77
N SER A 16 9.50 -15.53 -0.37
CA SER A 16 8.62 -14.38 -0.57
C SER A 16 9.06 -13.14 0.21
N TRP A 17 9.57 -13.34 1.44
CA TRP A 17 10.10 -12.27 2.28
C TRP A 17 11.33 -11.61 1.63
N VAL A 18 12.26 -12.41 1.08
CA VAL A 18 13.42 -11.89 0.34
C VAL A 18 12.96 -11.04 -0.86
N GLY A 19 11.96 -11.51 -1.61
CA GLY A 19 11.39 -10.75 -2.72
C GLY A 19 10.83 -9.39 -2.28
N LEU A 20 10.15 -9.33 -1.13
CA LEU A 20 9.65 -8.07 -0.56
C LEU A 20 10.77 -7.13 -0.08
N GLU A 21 11.86 -7.67 0.49
CA GLU A 21 13.03 -6.88 0.90
C GLU A 21 13.77 -6.27 -0.30
N ILE A 22 13.94 -7.03 -1.37
CA ILE A 22 14.52 -6.51 -2.62
C ILE A 22 13.64 -5.38 -3.17
N ASN A 23 12.31 -5.52 -3.09
CA ASN A 23 11.40 -4.46 -3.51
C ASN A 23 11.57 -3.17 -2.68
N LEU A 24 11.67 -3.32 -1.35
CA LEU A 24 11.95 -2.21 -0.43
C LEU A 24 13.27 -1.52 -0.78
N MET A 25 14.36 -2.28 -0.90
CA MET A 25 15.70 -1.74 -1.16
C MET A 25 15.78 -1.05 -2.53
N SER A 26 15.06 -1.57 -3.53
CA SER A 26 15.00 -0.94 -4.86
C SER A 26 14.20 0.36 -4.89
N PHE A 27 13.25 0.53 -3.97
CA PHE A 27 12.38 1.70 -3.94
C PHE A 27 13.03 2.91 -3.26
N ILE A 28 13.86 2.67 -2.24
CA ILE A 28 14.62 3.71 -1.51
C ILE A 28 15.36 4.69 -2.43
N PRO A 29 16.26 4.24 -3.34
CA PRO A 29 16.99 5.16 -4.21
C PRO A 29 16.06 5.91 -5.17
N MET A 30 14.93 5.32 -5.55
CA MET A 30 13.95 5.98 -6.41
C MET A 30 13.23 7.13 -5.68
N ILE A 31 12.95 6.98 -4.38
CA ILE A 31 12.45 8.08 -3.53
C ILE A 31 13.48 9.22 -3.47
N LEU A 32 14.75 8.87 -3.22
CA LEU A 32 15.83 9.83 -2.99
C LEU A 32 16.32 10.53 -4.27
N SER A 33 15.95 10.05 -5.46
CA SER A 33 16.39 10.59 -6.76
C SER A 33 16.23 12.11 -6.95
N ARG A 34 15.29 12.76 -6.24
CA ARG A 34 15.09 14.21 -6.30
C ARG A 34 15.98 15.01 -5.32
N GLY A 35 16.56 14.38 -4.31
CA GLY A 35 17.50 15.01 -3.36
C GLY A 35 16.92 16.11 -2.46
N VAL A 36 15.60 16.29 -2.41
CA VAL A 36 14.96 17.33 -1.57
C VAL A 36 14.78 16.82 -0.14
N VAL A 37 14.90 17.68 0.87
CA VAL A 37 14.73 17.34 2.29
C VAL A 37 13.43 16.55 2.56
N THR A 38 12.31 16.95 1.93
CA THR A 38 11.02 16.26 2.05
C THR A 38 11.03 14.83 1.51
N SER A 39 11.86 14.55 0.50
CA SER A 39 12.04 13.20 -0.03
C SER A 39 12.86 12.32 0.92
N VAL A 40 13.83 12.90 1.63
CA VAL A 40 14.62 12.20 2.66
C VAL A 40 13.74 11.81 3.84
N GLU A 41 12.94 12.72 4.37
CA GLU A 41 12.00 12.40 5.47
C GLU A 41 11.01 11.30 5.08
N SER A 42 10.47 11.38 3.86
CA SER A 42 9.53 10.38 3.34
C SER A 42 10.21 9.01 3.16
N CYS A 43 11.46 9.00 2.73
CA CYS A 43 12.26 7.79 2.62
C CYS A 43 12.49 7.13 3.98
N VAL A 44 12.84 7.91 5.00
CA VAL A 44 13.05 7.39 6.37
C VAL A 44 11.74 6.82 6.94
N LYS A 45 10.62 7.53 6.78
CA LYS A 45 9.29 7.04 7.20
C LYS A 45 8.91 5.74 6.50
N TYR A 46 9.11 5.67 5.18
CA TYR A 46 8.87 4.45 4.40
C TYR A 46 9.73 3.29 4.89
N PHE A 47 11.03 3.50 5.01
CA PHE A 47 11.98 2.47 5.41
C PHE A 47 11.65 1.88 6.78
N LEU A 48 11.44 2.73 7.80
CA LEU A 48 11.19 2.27 9.16
C LEU A 48 9.91 1.43 9.26
N VAL A 49 8.82 1.88 8.64
CA VAL A 49 7.54 1.16 8.68
C VAL A 49 7.62 -0.16 7.93
N GLN A 50 8.26 -0.18 6.76
CA GLN A 50 8.39 -1.39 5.96
C GLN A 50 9.35 -2.41 6.58
N ALA A 51 10.44 -1.96 7.21
CA ALA A 51 11.37 -2.81 7.97
C ALA A 51 10.70 -3.38 9.23
N PHE A 52 9.91 -2.59 9.96
CA PHE A 52 9.14 -3.09 11.09
C PHE A 52 8.14 -4.18 10.67
N SER A 53 7.41 -3.92 9.58
CA SER A 53 6.49 -4.91 9.02
C SER A 53 7.21 -6.18 8.57
N SER A 54 8.40 -6.09 7.97
CA SER A 54 9.11 -7.27 7.50
C SER A 54 9.65 -8.15 8.63
N ILE A 55 10.02 -7.55 9.76
CA ILE A 55 10.33 -8.27 10.99
C ILE A 55 9.10 -9.01 11.50
N LEU A 56 7.92 -8.37 11.54
CA LEU A 56 6.68 -9.03 11.94
C LEU A 56 6.33 -10.19 11.01
N LEU A 57 6.52 -10.03 9.70
CA LEU A 57 6.27 -11.07 8.70
C LEU A 57 7.15 -12.29 8.97
N ILE A 58 8.46 -12.14 9.10
CA ILE A 58 9.35 -13.29 9.31
C ILE A 58 9.13 -13.94 10.69
N LEU A 59 8.83 -13.16 11.73
CA LEU A 59 8.49 -13.69 13.06
C LEU A 59 7.22 -14.54 13.02
N SER A 60 6.20 -14.13 12.26
CA SER A 60 4.95 -14.88 12.12
C SER A 60 5.16 -16.29 11.53
N VAL A 61 6.23 -16.48 10.76
CA VAL A 61 6.59 -17.74 10.12
C VAL A 61 7.54 -18.57 11.00
N LEU A 62 8.56 -17.95 11.59
CA LEU A 62 9.59 -18.65 12.36
C LEU A 62 9.09 -19.17 13.72
N LEU A 63 8.20 -18.45 14.39
CA LEU A 63 7.68 -18.82 15.72
C LEU A 63 6.85 -20.11 15.74
N PRO A 64 5.91 -20.37 14.79
CA PRO A 64 5.25 -21.66 14.72
C PRO A 64 6.21 -22.78 14.28
N MET A 65 7.14 -22.49 13.35
CA MET A 65 8.13 -23.46 12.90
C MET A 65 9.05 -23.94 14.02
N SER A 66 9.49 -23.05 14.91
CA SER A 66 10.32 -23.43 16.07
C SER A 66 9.59 -24.33 17.07
N LYS A 67 8.25 -24.29 17.07
CA LYS A 67 7.39 -25.17 17.87
C LYS A 67 6.99 -26.45 17.13
N GLY A 68 7.50 -26.67 15.92
CA GLY A 68 7.11 -27.80 15.06
C GLY A 68 5.69 -27.71 14.50
N ILE A 69 5.06 -26.54 14.57
CA ILE A 69 3.69 -26.31 14.11
C ILE A 69 3.76 -25.84 12.65
N MET A 70 3.02 -26.51 11.76
CA MET A 70 2.85 -26.00 10.40
C MET A 70 1.97 -24.75 10.44
N LEU A 71 2.36 -23.69 9.72
CA LEU A 71 1.57 -22.49 9.62
C LEU A 71 0.24 -22.82 8.92
N GLU A 72 -0.85 -22.90 9.69
CA GLU A 72 -2.19 -22.96 9.13
C GLU A 72 -2.55 -21.60 8.52
N LEU A 73 -2.89 -21.60 7.24
CA LEU A 73 -3.18 -20.41 6.44
C LEU A 73 -4.61 -19.87 6.69
N GLY A 74 -5.00 -19.75 7.96
CA GLY A 74 -6.32 -19.29 8.36
C GLY A 74 -6.26 -18.27 9.51
N VAL A 75 -7.19 -17.31 9.50
CA VAL A 75 -7.28 -16.19 10.46
C VAL A 75 -7.43 -16.64 11.92
N SER A 76 -7.72 -17.92 12.17
CA SER A 76 -7.95 -18.50 13.49
C SER A 76 -6.69 -18.59 14.36
N THR A 77 -5.49 -18.63 13.78
CA THR A 77 -4.26 -18.74 14.56
C THR A 77 -3.62 -17.37 14.84
N PRO A 78 -3.00 -17.17 16.02
CA PRO A 78 -2.34 -15.91 16.35
C PRO A 78 -1.19 -15.60 15.37
N TRP A 79 -0.52 -16.63 14.85
CA TRP A 79 0.57 -16.50 13.88
C TRP A 79 0.07 -15.99 12.53
N ALA A 80 -1.03 -16.54 12.02
CA ALA A 80 -1.65 -16.06 10.78
C ALA A 80 -2.19 -14.63 10.94
N PHE A 81 -2.75 -14.28 12.11
CA PHE A 81 -3.17 -12.91 12.38
C PHE A 81 -1.98 -11.93 12.38
N MET A 82 -0.86 -12.29 13.00
CA MET A 82 0.38 -11.49 12.93
C MET A 82 0.87 -11.34 11.48
N LEU A 83 0.80 -12.39 10.67
CA LEU A 83 1.16 -12.36 9.26
C LEU A 83 0.25 -11.36 8.51
N ILE A 84 -1.06 -11.43 8.69
CA ILE A 84 -2.02 -10.50 8.09
C ILE A 84 -1.73 -9.05 8.50
N VAL A 85 -1.51 -8.80 9.80
CA VAL A 85 -1.16 -7.47 10.31
C VAL A 85 0.12 -6.95 9.64
N SER A 86 1.15 -7.80 9.49
CA SER A 86 2.39 -7.42 8.80
C SER A 86 2.11 -6.96 7.37
N LEU A 87 1.31 -7.71 6.59
CA LEU A 87 0.97 -7.38 5.21
C LEU A 87 0.11 -6.10 5.12
N LEU A 88 -0.79 -5.87 6.08
CA LEU A 88 -1.59 -4.65 6.14
C LEU A 88 -0.74 -3.41 6.40
N ILE A 89 0.27 -3.52 7.26
CA ILE A 89 1.25 -2.44 7.47
C ILE A 89 2.00 -2.18 6.16
N LYS A 90 2.44 -3.22 5.41
CA LYS A 90 3.10 -3.03 4.10
C LYS A 90 2.22 -2.32 3.08
N LEU A 91 0.92 -2.64 3.07
CA LEU A 91 -0.06 -2.04 2.16
C LEU A 91 -0.49 -0.63 2.56
N GLY A 92 -0.35 -0.25 3.83
CA GLY A 92 -0.88 1.00 4.36
C GLY A 92 -2.41 0.98 4.51
N ALA A 93 -2.99 -0.19 4.74
CA ALA A 93 -4.42 -0.32 5.02
C ALA A 93 -4.75 0.18 6.44
N ALA A 94 -5.99 0.63 6.67
CA ALA A 94 -6.43 0.99 8.01
C ALA A 94 -6.41 -0.24 8.94
N PRO A 95 -6.04 -0.09 10.23
CA PRO A 95 -5.71 1.16 10.93
C PRO A 95 -4.27 1.67 10.70
N PHE A 96 -3.39 0.89 10.08
CA PHE A 96 -1.95 1.19 9.90
C PHE A 96 -1.63 2.12 8.72
N HIS A 97 -2.53 3.05 8.41
CA HIS A 97 -2.51 3.84 7.18
C HIS A 97 -1.69 5.14 7.26
N PHE A 98 -1.41 5.65 8.47
CA PHE A 98 -0.86 7.01 8.66
C PHE A 98 0.45 7.29 7.90
N TRP A 99 1.31 6.28 7.75
CA TRP A 99 2.55 6.44 7.02
C TRP A 99 2.31 6.72 5.53
N PHE A 100 1.25 6.16 4.96
CA PHE A 100 1.02 6.15 3.51
C PHE A 100 0.73 7.56 2.94
N PRO A 101 -0.24 8.36 3.46
CA PRO A 101 -0.42 9.74 3.02
C PRO A 101 0.81 10.62 3.32
N SER A 102 1.49 10.39 4.44
CA SER A 102 2.67 11.18 4.80
C SER A 102 3.81 11.01 3.78
N VAL A 103 4.11 9.77 3.38
CA VAL A 103 5.14 9.46 2.37
C VAL A 103 4.71 9.96 0.99
N SER A 104 3.44 9.78 0.62
CA SER A 104 2.92 10.25 -0.68
C SER A 104 3.14 11.75 -0.90
N SER A 105 3.10 12.55 0.18
CA SER A 105 3.19 14.01 0.09
C SER A 105 4.61 14.53 -0.12
N GLY A 106 5.64 13.76 0.25
CA GLY A 106 7.04 14.19 0.09
C GLY A 106 7.74 13.61 -1.13
N ILE A 107 7.07 12.77 -1.94
CA ILE A 107 7.65 12.14 -3.14
C ILE A 107 7.01 12.66 -4.43
N GLY A 108 7.73 12.61 -5.55
CA GLY A 108 7.22 13.06 -6.85
C GLY A 108 6.10 12.20 -7.42
N TRP A 109 5.45 12.66 -8.49
CA TRP A 109 4.33 11.94 -9.12
C TRP A 109 4.70 10.54 -9.61
N ALA A 110 5.87 10.38 -10.26
CA ALA A 110 6.35 9.07 -10.71
C ALA A 110 6.57 8.11 -9.53
N GLN A 111 7.24 8.58 -8.46
CA GLN A 111 7.44 7.78 -7.25
C GLN A 111 6.11 7.47 -6.53
N ASN A 112 5.19 8.44 -6.48
CA ASN A 112 3.89 8.27 -5.87
C ASN A 112 3.04 7.24 -6.62
N PHE A 113 3.09 7.27 -7.96
CA PHE A 113 2.44 6.25 -8.78
C PHE A 113 2.96 4.86 -8.43
N THR A 114 4.29 4.67 -8.43
CA THR A 114 4.90 3.39 -8.07
C THR A 114 4.62 2.94 -6.63
N LEU A 115 4.48 3.88 -5.67
CA LEU A 115 4.06 3.59 -4.30
C LEU A 115 2.62 3.07 -4.25
N MET A 116 1.70 3.76 -4.96
CA MET A 116 0.27 3.40 -4.99
C MET A 116 -0.01 2.11 -5.74
N THR A 117 0.91 1.65 -6.57
CA THR A 117 0.71 0.55 -7.51
C THR A 117 1.69 -0.58 -7.27
N TRP A 118 2.93 -0.42 -7.73
CA TRP A 118 3.96 -1.43 -7.79
C TRP A 118 4.29 -2.01 -6.41
N GLN A 119 4.34 -1.18 -5.37
CA GLN A 119 4.58 -1.62 -4.00
C GLN A 119 3.43 -2.46 -3.40
N LYS A 120 2.20 -2.38 -3.96
CA LYS A 120 1.04 -3.14 -3.48
C LYS A 120 0.99 -4.57 -4.03
N ILE A 121 1.61 -4.85 -5.17
CA ILE A 121 1.47 -6.14 -5.88
C ILE A 121 1.95 -7.31 -5.01
N GLY A 122 3.18 -7.25 -4.51
CA GLY A 122 3.77 -8.33 -3.71
C GLY A 122 2.94 -8.66 -2.46
N PRO A 123 2.66 -7.67 -1.59
CA PRO A 123 1.86 -7.91 -0.40
C PRO A 123 0.43 -8.38 -0.74
N LEU A 124 -0.22 -7.88 -1.80
CA LEU A 124 -1.55 -8.36 -2.21
C LEU A 124 -1.53 -9.83 -2.66
N ILE A 125 -0.49 -10.29 -3.35
CA ILE A 125 -0.36 -11.70 -3.73
C ILE A 125 -0.27 -12.58 -2.48
N LEU A 126 0.56 -12.20 -1.51
CA LEU A 126 0.72 -12.97 -0.27
C LEU A 126 -0.54 -12.96 0.60
N LEU A 127 -1.21 -11.82 0.61
CA LEU A 127 -2.46 -11.62 1.33
C LEU A 127 -3.54 -12.60 0.84
N ASN A 128 -3.63 -12.83 -0.48
CA ASN A 128 -4.53 -13.83 -1.05
C ASN A 128 -4.23 -15.27 -0.59
N TYR A 129 -2.99 -15.62 -0.23
CA TYR A 129 -2.65 -16.98 0.24
C TYR A 129 -3.04 -17.24 1.70
N VAL A 130 -3.16 -16.19 2.51
CA VAL A 130 -3.45 -16.31 3.96
C VAL A 130 -4.91 -15.99 4.27
N TRP A 131 -5.58 -15.21 3.42
CA TRP A 131 -6.89 -14.70 3.76
C TRP A 131 -8.04 -15.65 3.42
N GLY A 132 -8.90 -15.88 4.41
CA GLY A 132 -10.26 -16.39 4.23
C GLY A 132 -11.32 -15.35 4.62
N PHE A 133 -12.55 -15.56 4.16
CA PHE A 133 -13.69 -14.74 4.57
C PHE A 133 -13.88 -14.84 6.09
N SER A 134 -13.81 -13.70 6.78
CA SER A 134 -13.83 -13.61 8.24
C SER A 134 -14.44 -12.30 8.71
N PRO A 135 -15.05 -12.24 9.91
CA PRO A 135 -15.59 -10.99 10.45
C PRO A 135 -14.51 -9.93 10.66
N VAL A 136 -13.27 -10.35 11.01
CA VAL A 136 -12.11 -9.47 11.15
C VAL A 136 -11.80 -8.77 9.83
N LEU A 137 -11.87 -9.47 8.70
CA LEU A 137 -11.67 -8.86 7.39
C LEU A 137 -12.75 -7.81 7.10
N LEU A 138 -14.02 -8.13 7.31
CA LEU A 138 -15.11 -7.18 7.05
C LEU A 138 -14.93 -5.89 7.85
N MET A 139 -14.47 -6.01 9.11
CA MET A 139 -14.14 -4.85 9.94
C MET A 139 -12.98 -4.04 9.33
N LEU A 140 -11.89 -4.68 8.92
CA LEU A 140 -10.73 -4.00 8.30
C LEU A 140 -11.08 -3.34 6.97
N VAL A 141 -11.92 -3.98 6.15
CA VAL A 141 -12.47 -3.41 4.91
C VAL A 141 -13.27 -2.16 5.24
N GLY A 142 -14.22 -2.24 6.17
CA GLY A 142 -15.04 -1.10 6.59
C GLY A 142 -14.20 0.07 7.11
N LEU A 143 -13.18 -0.22 7.93
CA LEU A 143 -12.24 0.78 8.43
C LEU A 143 -11.45 1.44 7.30
N SER A 144 -10.93 0.67 6.34
CA SER A 144 -10.16 1.20 5.21
C SER A 144 -11.01 2.07 4.28
N ALA A 145 -12.26 1.66 4.03
CA ALA A 145 -13.22 2.44 3.25
C ALA A 145 -13.59 3.74 3.98
N TYR A 146 -13.87 3.66 5.28
CA TYR A 146 -14.20 4.83 6.11
C TYR A 146 -13.05 5.83 6.16
N VAL A 147 -11.84 5.37 6.53
CA VAL A 147 -10.65 6.21 6.64
C VAL A 147 -10.26 6.81 5.29
N GLY A 148 -10.33 6.02 4.21
CA GLY A 148 -10.03 6.50 2.86
C GLY A 148 -11.01 7.57 2.40
N SER A 149 -12.30 7.42 2.72
CA SER A 149 -13.34 8.36 2.32
C SER A 149 -13.29 9.64 3.16
N VAL A 150 -13.36 9.52 4.48
CA VAL A 150 -13.41 10.68 5.39
C VAL A 150 -12.06 11.40 5.45
N GLY A 151 -10.95 10.66 5.47
CA GLY A 151 -9.60 11.23 5.53
C GLY A 151 -9.23 12.01 4.27
N GLY A 152 -9.81 11.66 3.12
CA GLY A 152 -9.59 12.34 1.84
C GLY A 152 -10.30 13.70 1.72
N LEU A 153 -11.46 13.88 2.37
CA LEU A 153 -12.27 15.11 2.26
C LEU A 153 -11.55 16.36 2.76
N ASN A 154 -10.66 16.22 3.75
CA ASN A 154 -9.97 17.35 4.38
C ASN A 154 -8.51 17.53 3.89
N GLN A 155 -8.19 17.09 2.67
CA GLN A 155 -6.83 17.22 2.12
C GLN A 155 -6.75 18.27 1.02
N SER A 156 -5.86 19.25 1.21
CA SER A 156 -5.55 20.27 0.19
C SER A 156 -4.52 19.79 -0.85
N SER A 157 -3.63 18.87 -0.47
CA SER A 157 -2.61 18.34 -1.38
C SER A 157 -3.17 17.17 -2.20
N LEU A 158 -3.02 17.23 -3.53
CA LEU A 158 -3.52 16.21 -4.46
C LEU A 158 -2.87 14.85 -4.22
N ARG A 159 -1.58 14.81 -3.84
CA ARG A 159 -0.88 13.55 -3.54
C ARG A 159 -1.47 12.81 -2.33
N LYS A 160 -1.81 13.53 -1.24
CA LYS A 160 -2.49 12.92 -0.09
C LYS A 160 -3.90 12.48 -0.44
N LEU A 161 -4.62 13.26 -1.25
CA LEU A 161 -5.96 12.90 -1.72
C LEU A 161 -5.92 11.58 -2.50
N MET A 162 -4.98 11.44 -3.44
CA MET A 162 -4.73 10.18 -4.15
C MET A 162 -4.35 9.06 -3.17
N ALA A 163 -3.55 9.35 -2.15
CA ALA A 163 -3.18 8.36 -1.15
C ALA A 163 -4.38 7.82 -0.36
N TYR A 164 -5.31 8.68 0.08
CA TYR A 164 -6.55 8.27 0.74
C TYR A 164 -7.49 7.52 -0.19
N SER A 165 -7.60 7.92 -1.47
CA SER A 165 -8.33 7.13 -2.47
C SER A 165 -7.76 5.71 -2.60
N SER A 166 -6.44 5.58 -2.52
CA SER A 166 -5.75 4.29 -2.57
C SER A 166 -6.02 3.42 -1.33
N ILE A 167 -6.23 4.04 -0.16
CA ILE A 167 -6.62 3.35 1.08
C ILE A 167 -8.06 2.84 0.97
N ASN A 168 -8.94 3.60 0.34
CA ASN A 168 -10.31 3.17 0.05
C ASN A 168 -10.32 1.98 -0.94
N HIS A 169 -9.62 2.10 -2.08
CA HIS A 169 -9.51 1.00 -3.04
C HIS A 169 -8.84 -0.25 -2.46
N LEU A 170 -7.93 -0.09 -1.49
CA LEU A 170 -7.37 -1.24 -0.77
C LEU A 170 -8.44 -2.05 -0.06
N GLY A 171 -9.42 -1.42 0.60
CA GLY A 171 -10.54 -2.13 1.22
C GLY A 171 -11.25 -3.05 0.25
N TRP A 172 -11.60 -2.54 -0.93
CA TRP A 172 -12.23 -3.32 -2.00
C TRP A 172 -11.31 -4.41 -2.58
N LEU A 173 -10.01 -4.16 -2.68
CA LEU A 173 -9.03 -5.18 -3.06
C LEU A 173 -8.99 -6.33 -2.05
N MET A 174 -9.12 -6.03 -0.75
CA MET A 174 -9.18 -7.07 0.29
C MET A 174 -10.47 -7.89 0.19
N VAL A 175 -11.60 -7.28 -0.17
CA VAL A 175 -12.83 -8.03 -0.49
C VAL A 175 -12.61 -8.96 -1.68
N GLY A 176 -11.97 -8.47 -2.74
CA GLY A 176 -11.63 -9.29 -3.91
C GLY A 176 -10.77 -10.51 -3.54
N SER A 177 -9.87 -10.37 -2.55
CA SER A 177 -9.05 -11.49 -2.09
C SER A 177 -9.84 -12.63 -1.44
N CYS A 178 -11.03 -12.35 -0.88
CA CYS A 178 -11.91 -13.41 -0.37
C CYS A 178 -12.53 -14.28 -1.46
N PHE A 179 -12.73 -13.74 -2.66
CA PHE A 179 -13.29 -14.46 -3.79
C PHE A 179 -12.19 -15.11 -4.67
N GLY A 180 -10.93 -14.93 -4.29
CA GLY A 180 -9.76 -15.53 -4.91
C GLY A 180 -8.91 -14.58 -5.75
N LEU A 181 -7.71 -15.05 -6.10
CA LEU A 181 -6.70 -14.28 -6.81
C LEU A 181 -7.22 -13.62 -8.09
N LYS A 182 -8.04 -14.31 -8.88
CA LYS A 182 -8.56 -13.79 -10.16
C LYS A 182 -9.33 -12.48 -9.98
N PHE A 183 -10.25 -12.42 -9.01
CA PHE A 183 -11.04 -11.21 -8.76
C PHE A 183 -10.16 -10.07 -8.23
N SER A 184 -9.24 -10.37 -7.31
CA SER A 184 -8.31 -9.37 -6.79
C SER A 184 -7.43 -8.76 -7.89
N VAL A 185 -6.95 -9.58 -8.84
CA VAL A 185 -6.12 -9.13 -9.96
C VAL A 185 -6.92 -8.29 -10.96
N ILE A 186 -8.13 -8.70 -11.33
CA ILE A 186 -8.99 -7.92 -12.24
C ILE A 186 -9.27 -6.54 -11.66
N TYR A 187 -9.67 -6.48 -10.38
CA TYR A 187 -9.92 -5.20 -9.72
C TYR A 187 -8.65 -4.37 -9.60
N PHE A 188 -7.51 -4.99 -9.30
CA PHE A 188 -6.22 -4.30 -9.25
C PHE A 188 -5.85 -3.68 -10.60
N ILE A 189 -6.06 -4.39 -11.72
CA ILE A 189 -5.81 -3.85 -13.06
C ILE A 189 -6.68 -2.62 -13.33
N ILE A 190 -7.96 -2.65 -12.97
CA ILE A 190 -8.86 -1.49 -13.11
C ILE A 190 -8.34 -0.31 -12.29
N TYR A 191 -7.94 -0.56 -11.05
CA TYR A 191 -7.34 0.44 -10.17
C TYR A 191 -6.01 1.00 -10.70
N MET A 192 -5.18 0.18 -11.35
CA MET A 192 -3.94 0.62 -11.99
C MET A 192 -4.21 1.59 -13.14
N ILE A 193 -5.17 1.25 -14.00
CA ILE A 193 -5.53 2.04 -15.18
C ILE A 193 -6.11 3.39 -14.77
N SER A 194 -7.02 3.41 -13.78
CA SER A 194 -7.60 4.67 -13.29
C SER A 194 -6.54 5.60 -12.69
N ASN A 195 -5.60 5.05 -11.90
CA ASN A 195 -4.49 5.83 -11.36
C ASN A 195 -3.53 6.33 -12.44
N LEU A 196 -3.24 5.53 -13.47
CA LEU A 196 -2.41 5.95 -14.59
C LEU A 196 -3.00 7.18 -15.29
N GLY A 197 -4.31 7.15 -15.59
CA GLY A 197 -5.00 8.28 -16.21
C GLY A 197 -4.91 9.55 -15.36
N LEU A 198 -5.31 9.47 -14.09
CA LEU A 198 -5.35 10.63 -13.20
C LEU A 198 -3.95 11.18 -12.87
N VAL A 199 -3.01 10.31 -12.48
CA VAL A 199 -1.64 10.74 -12.16
C VAL A 199 -0.94 11.27 -13.42
N GLY A 200 -1.19 10.68 -14.58
CA GLY A 200 -0.63 11.15 -15.86
C GLY A 200 -1.04 12.59 -16.16
N VAL A 201 -2.34 12.92 -16.02
CA VAL A 201 -2.84 14.29 -16.22
C VAL A 201 -2.23 15.25 -15.20
N LEU A 202 -2.24 14.89 -13.91
CA LEU A 202 -1.69 15.74 -12.85
C LEU A 202 -0.18 15.95 -12.97
N TRP A 203 0.54 14.95 -13.48
CA TRP A 203 1.97 15.06 -13.71
C TRP A 203 2.27 15.97 -14.89
N TYR A 204 1.53 15.84 -16.00
CA TYR A 204 1.68 16.71 -17.17
C TYR A 204 1.34 18.17 -16.86
N SER A 205 0.30 18.41 -16.05
CA SER A 205 -0.08 19.77 -15.64
C SER A 205 0.77 20.35 -14.51
N GLY A 206 1.61 19.55 -13.86
CA GLY A 206 2.49 19.98 -12.77
C GLY A 206 1.77 20.35 -11.47
N PHE A 207 0.50 19.95 -11.30
CA PHE A 207 -0.27 20.29 -10.10
C PHE A 207 0.09 19.40 -8.91
N TYR A 208 0.27 20.01 -7.74
CA TYR A 208 0.49 19.31 -6.47
C TYR A 208 -0.56 19.66 -5.41
N TYR A 209 -1.22 20.82 -5.52
CA TYR A 209 -2.22 21.32 -4.58
C TYR A 209 -3.53 21.66 -5.29
N LEU A 210 -4.65 21.52 -4.59
CA LEU A 210 -5.97 21.89 -5.10
C LEU A 210 -6.07 23.37 -5.50
N SER A 211 -5.40 24.26 -4.76
CA SER A 211 -5.36 25.69 -5.10
C SER A 211 -4.88 25.94 -6.53
N GLN A 212 -3.84 25.23 -6.99
CA GLN A 212 -3.30 25.37 -8.34
C GLN A 212 -4.32 24.98 -9.41
N VAL A 213 -5.14 23.96 -9.15
CA VAL A 213 -6.23 23.53 -10.04
C VAL A 213 -7.30 24.62 -10.11
N TYR A 214 -7.71 25.17 -8.97
CA TYR A 214 -8.70 26.26 -8.93
C TYR A 214 -8.22 27.50 -9.68
N TYR A 215 -6.97 27.92 -9.47
CA TYR A 215 -6.37 29.03 -10.21
C TYR A 215 -6.42 28.81 -11.73
N TYR A 216 -6.11 27.61 -12.20
CA TYR A 216 -6.13 27.31 -13.64
C TYR A 216 -7.56 27.26 -14.22
N SER A 217 -8.54 26.84 -13.42
CA SER A 217 -9.96 26.79 -13.84
C SER A 217 -10.65 28.16 -13.91
N GLY A 218 -9.97 29.24 -13.52
CA GLY A 218 -10.55 30.59 -13.42
C GLY A 218 -11.53 30.77 -12.25
N CYS A 219 -11.75 29.72 -11.45
CA CYS A 219 -12.61 29.77 -10.29
C CYS A 219 -11.80 30.32 -9.10
N GLN A 220 -11.73 31.65 -8.97
CA GLN A 220 -11.23 32.26 -7.74
C GLN A 220 -12.22 31.98 -6.61
N PHE A 221 -11.98 30.91 -5.86
CA PHE A 221 -12.51 30.84 -4.51
C PHE A 221 -11.74 31.85 -3.67
N ASN A 222 -12.34 33.01 -3.46
CA ASN A 222 -12.01 33.89 -2.35
C ASN A 222 -12.18 33.06 -1.07
N VAL A 223 -11.07 32.53 -0.54
CA VAL A 223 -11.06 31.92 0.79
C VAL A 223 -10.18 32.82 1.66
N LEU A 224 -10.87 33.58 2.50
CA LEU A 224 -10.35 34.18 3.73
C LEU A 224 -9.71 33.11 4.63
#